data_AF-A0A136Q5V1-F1
#
_entry.id   AF-A0A136Q5V1-F1
#
_cell.length_a   1.000
_cell.length_b   1.000
_cell.length_c   1.000
_cell.angle_alpha   90.00
_cell.angle_beta   90.00
_cell.angle_gamma   90.00
#
_symmetry.space_group_name_H-M   'P 1'
#
loop_
_entity.id
_entity.type
_entity.pdbx_description
1 polymer ?
#
loop_
_entity_poly.entity_id
_entity_poly.type
_entity_poly.pdbx_seq_one_letter_code
_entity_poly.pdbx_strand_id
1 'polypeptide(L)'
;MIGMAYIVDDFPLYYDATNEKGLSMAGLNFPDNADYKEVKEGYDNIAPFEFIPWILGQCASVSEARILLEQINLVNLNFSEELPLSPLHWMISDQRDSIVVESTKDGLKVFENPVGVLTNNPTFDYQMFNLNNYMHLSKEPPANTFAAELELEQYSRGMGAIGLPGDLSSASRFVKAAFTKMNSVSGDSESESISQFFHILGSVEQQRGCVHLGEDKYEITIYSSCCNMDKGIYYYTTYENNQITAVDMYKENLDGNTIISYPLMKEQQINYRNY
;
A
#
# COMPACT_ATOMS: atom_id res chain seq x y z
N MET A 1 9.62 -11.90 10.50
CA MET A 1 8.69 -10.99 9.77
C MET A 1 7.52 -11.79 9.24
N ILE A 2 6.40 -11.15 8.92
CA ILE A 2 5.18 -11.76 8.37
C ILE A 2 4.65 -10.89 7.22
N GLY A 3 4.09 -11.50 6.17
CA GLY A 3 3.60 -10.77 5.01
C GLY A 3 2.91 -11.64 3.96
N MET A 4 2.42 -11.01 2.91
CA MET A 4 1.91 -11.70 1.72
C MET A 4 3.07 -11.95 0.76
N ALA A 5 3.23 -13.20 0.31
CA ALA A 5 4.31 -13.58 -0.60
C ALA A 5 3.89 -14.69 -1.56
N TYR A 6 4.55 -14.73 -2.71
CA TYR A 6 4.65 -15.94 -3.52
C TYR A 6 5.90 -16.71 -3.09
N ILE A 7 5.75 -17.96 -2.65
CA ILE A 7 6.87 -18.78 -2.19
C ILE A 7 7.32 -19.69 -3.33
N VAL A 8 8.59 -19.60 -3.71
CA VAL A 8 9.23 -20.42 -4.73
C VAL A 8 10.64 -20.78 -4.27
N ASP A 9 11.05 -22.03 -4.43
CA ASP A 9 12.37 -22.54 -4.00
C ASP A 9 12.74 -22.18 -2.55
N ASP A 10 11.78 -22.32 -1.63
CA ASP A 10 11.89 -21.93 -0.22
C ASP A 10 12.31 -20.45 -0.01
N PHE A 11 12.03 -19.58 -0.98
CA PHE A 11 12.22 -18.13 -0.90
C PHE A 11 10.88 -17.39 -0.94
N PRO A 12 10.59 -16.49 0.02
CA PRO A 12 9.36 -15.72 0.03
C PRO A 12 9.53 -14.42 -0.78
N LEU A 13 8.95 -14.38 -1.98
CA LEU A 13 8.85 -13.17 -2.79
C LEU A 13 7.70 -12.30 -2.24
N TYR A 14 8.01 -11.45 -1.27
CA TYR A 14 7.03 -10.60 -0.59
C TYR A 14 6.47 -9.50 -1.50
N TYR A 15 5.15 -9.29 -1.42
CA TYR A 15 4.47 -8.11 -1.95
C TYR A 15 4.46 -7.00 -0.89
N ASP A 16 4.11 -7.36 0.33
CA ASP A 16 4.11 -6.49 1.50
C ASP A 16 4.32 -7.31 2.79
N ALA A 17 4.99 -6.73 3.77
CA ALA A 17 5.33 -7.40 5.02
C ALA A 17 5.56 -6.42 6.17
N THR A 18 5.51 -6.94 7.40
CA THR A 18 5.86 -6.25 8.63
C THR A 18 6.81 -7.10 9.48
N ASN A 19 7.74 -6.47 10.20
CA ASN A 19 8.67 -7.16 11.09
C ASN A 19 8.26 -7.06 12.56
N GLU A 20 8.95 -7.82 13.41
CA GLU A 20 8.71 -7.87 14.86
C GLU A 20 8.99 -6.54 15.58
N LYS A 21 9.64 -5.57 14.92
CA LYS A 21 9.95 -4.26 15.48
C LYS A 21 8.92 -3.20 15.10
N GLY A 22 7.91 -3.55 14.31
CA GLY A 22 6.87 -2.64 13.86
C GLY A 22 7.27 -1.78 12.66
N LEU A 23 8.22 -2.24 11.84
CA LEU A 23 8.52 -1.66 10.54
C LEU A 23 7.77 -2.46 9.46
N SER A 24 7.05 -1.76 8.59
CA SER A 24 6.32 -2.35 7.47
C SER A 24 6.81 -1.80 6.14
N MET A 25 6.73 -2.63 5.09
CA MET A 25 7.13 -2.26 3.74
C MET A 25 6.23 -2.95 2.71
N ALA A 26 5.86 -2.23 1.66
CA ALA A 26 5.07 -2.73 0.54
C ALA A 26 5.67 -2.29 -0.79
N GLY A 27 5.76 -3.22 -1.75
CA GLY A 27 6.12 -2.96 -3.14
C GLY A 27 4.88 -2.81 -4.01
N LEU A 28 4.77 -1.69 -4.73
CA LEU A 28 3.63 -1.39 -5.60
C LEU A 28 4.10 -1.17 -7.03
N ASN A 29 3.26 -1.55 -8.01
CA ASN A 29 3.60 -1.48 -9.42
C ASN A 29 3.95 -0.06 -9.87
N PHE A 30 5.08 0.11 -10.56
CA PHE A 30 5.63 1.40 -11.01
C PHE A 30 6.19 1.32 -12.45
N PRO A 31 5.35 0.89 -13.41
CA PRO A 31 5.78 0.59 -14.77
C PRO A 31 6.35 1.83 -15.46
N ASP A 32 7.26 1.65 -16.42
CA ASP A 32 7.90 2.72 -17.21
C ASP A 32 8.74 3.77 -16.44
N ASN A 33 8.55 3.92 -15.13
CA ASN A 33 9.31 4.82 -14.27
C ASN A 33 10.42 4.11 -13.49
N ALA A 34 10.17 2.87 -13.06
CA ALA A 34 11.16 2.06 -12.38
C ALA A 34 12.37 1.80 -13.29
N ASP A 35 13.57 2.03 -12.77
CA ASP A 35 14.82 1.80 -13.48
C ASP A 35 15.84 1.19 -12.51
N TYR A 36 16.23 -0.05 -12.79
CA TYR A 36 17.18 -0.83 -12.01
C TYR A 36 18.54 -0.85 -12.69
N LYS A 37 19.60 -0.84 -11.89
CA LYS A 37 20.95 -0.49 -12.33
C LYS A 37 21.81 -1.73 -12.55
N GLU A 38 22.94 -1.54 -13.22
CA GLU A 38 24.02 -2.51 -13.16
C GLU A 38 24.67 -2.52 -11.77
N VAL A 39 25.36 -3.62 -11.45
CA VAL A 39 26.14 -3.73 -10.20
C VAL A 39 27.14 -2.58 -10.10
N LYS A 40 27.21 -1.96 -8.92
CA LYS A 40 28.08 -0.83 -8.62
C LYS A 40 28.98 -1.15 -7.43
N GLU A 41 30.29 -1.08 -7.64
CA GLU A 41 31.28 -1.29 -6.57
C GLU A 41 31.13 -0.23 -5.46
N GLY A 42 31.28 -0.67 -4.20
CA GLY A 42 31.18 0.19 -3.02
C GLY A 42 29.75 0.50 -2.57
N TYR A 43 28.74 -0.14 -3.18
CA TYR A 43 27.32 -0.05 -2.80
C TYR A 43 26.80 -1.42 -2.39
N ASP A 44 25.76 -1.45 -1.57
CA ASP A 44 24.97 -2.64 -1.32
C ASP A 44 24.06 -2.88 -2.52
N ASN A 45 24.40 -3.89 -3.32
CA ASN A 45 23.69 -4.20 -4.56
C ASN A 45 22.57 -5.20 -4.27
N ILE A 46 21.32 -4.72 -4.30
CA ILE A 46 20.14 -5.47 -3.84
C ILE A 46 19.18 -5.63 -5.01
N ALA A 47 18.75 -6.87 -5.30
CA ALA A 47 17.70 -7.07 -6.30
C ALA A 47 16.34 -6.63 -5.73
N PRO A 48 15.40 -6.10 -6.54
CA PRO A 48 14.08 -5.69 -6.06
C PRO A 48 13.32 -6.76 -5.27
N PHE A 49 13.49 -8.04 -5.60
CA PHE A 49 12.85 -9.15 -4.87
C PHE A 49 13.46 -9.42 -3.49
N GLU A 50 14.71 -8.98 -3.25
CA GLU A 50 15.39 -9.07 -1.95
C GLU A 50 15.10 -7.87 -1.07
N PHE A 51 14.59 -6.78 -1.65
CA PHE A 51 14.60 -5.47 -1.00
C PHE A 51 13.72 -5.40 0.25
N ILE A 52 12.53 -6.02 0.23
CA ILE A 52 11.67 -6.12 1.43
C ILE A 52 12.36 -6.93 2.53
N PRO A 53 12.82 -8.19 2.31
CA PRO A 53 13.63 -8.92 3.28
C PRO A 53 14.85 -8.16 3.79
N TRP A 54 15.54 -7.44 2.89
CA TRP A 54 16.76 -6.72 3.22
C TRP A 54 16.51 -5.58 4.21
N ILE A 55 15.49 -4.74 3.98
CA ILE A 55 15.11 -3.68 4.91
C ILE A 55 14.52 -4.27 6.21
N LEU A 56 13.52 -5.13 6.09
CA LEU A 56 12.77 -5.62 7.25
C LEU A 56 13.55 -6.60 8.14
N GLY A 57 14.61 -7.23 7.61
CA GLY A 57 15.50 -8.11 8.36
C GLY A 57 16.54 -7.36 9.20
N GLN A 58 16.73 -6.05 8.95
CA GLN A 58 17.86 -5.29 9.48
C GLN A 58 17.46 -4.02 10.21
N CYS A 59 16.29 -3.46 9.91
CA CYS A 59 15.83 -2.18 10.47
C CYS A 59 14.65 -2.35 11.43
N ALA A 60 14.68 -1.61 12.53
CA ALA A 60 13.60 -1.48 13.49
C ALA A 60 12.71 -0.24 13.27
N SER A 61 13.15 0.72 12.44
CA SER A 61 12.43 1.98 12.19
C SER A 61 12.71 2.54 10.80
N VAL A 62 11.89 3.48 10.37
CA VAL A 62 12.10 4.27 9.15
C VAL A 62 13.40 5.06 9.22
N SER A 63 13.77 5.54 10.41
CA SER A 63 15.05 6.24 10.63
C SER A 63 16.26 5.36 10.32
N GLU A 64 16.24 4.08 10.75
CA GLU A 64 17.30 3.12 10.41
C GLU A 64 17.28 2.75 8.93
N ALA A 65 16.08 2.56 8.36
CA ALA A 65 15.93 2.26 6.94
C ALA A 65 16.55 3.38 6.08
N ARG A 66 16.37 4.66 6.41
CA ARG A 66 17.00 5.78 5.68
C ARG A 66 18.51 5.66 5.61
N ILE A 67 19.17 5.31 6.72
CA ILE A 67 20.63 5.16 6.78
C ILE A 67 21.08 4.08 5.80
N LEU A 68 20.38 2.94 5.77
CA LEU A 68 20.68 1.88 4.81
C LEU A 68 20.46 2.34 3.35
N LEU A 69 19.37 3.06 3.08
CA LEU A 69 19.02 3.54 1.75
C LEU A 69 20.05 4.51 1.14
N GLU A 70 20.90 5.15 1.95
CA GLU A 70 21.98 6.01 1.46
C GLU A 70 23.09 5.25 0.69
N GLN A 71 23.22 3.93 0.91
CA GLN A 71 24.30 3.11 0.35
C GLN A 71 23.84 2.01 -0.60
N ILE A 72 22.53 1.91 -0.89
CA ILE A 72 22.04 0.86 -1.77
C ILE A 72 22.13 1.22 -3.26
N ASN A 73 22.18 0.17 -4.07
CA ASN A 73 21.97 0.21 -5.51
C ASN A 73 20.98 -0.91 -5.88
N LEU A 74 19.79 -0.55 -6.35
CA LEU A 74 18.79 -1.54 -6.79
C LEU A 74 19.18 -2.08 -8.17
N VAL A 75 19.56 -3.35 -8.24
CA VAL A 75 20.14 -3.95 -9.45
C VAL A 75 19.13 -4.69 -10.32
N ASN A 76 19.36 -4.67 -11.63
CA ASN A 76 18.54 -5.34 -12.63
C ASN A 76 18.82 -6.85 -12.68
N LEU A 77 18.50 -7.55 -11.59
CA LEU A 77 18.67 -8.99 -11.45
C LEU A 77 17.32 -9.69 -11.26
N ASN A 78 16.95 -10.54 -12.22
CA ASN A 78 15.75 -11.39 -12.11
C ASN A 78 15.93 -12.44 -11.00
N PHE A 79 14.81 -12.87 -10.41
CA PHE A 79 14.84 -14.00 -9.48
C PHE A 79 15.20 -15.30 -10.22
N SER A 80 14.55 -15.54 -11.36
CA SER A 80 14.88 -16.61 -12.32
C SER A 80 14.55 -16.17 -13.75
N GLU A 81 14.85 -17.00 -14.76
CA GLU A 81 14.45 -16.72 -16.14
C GLU A 81 12.92 -16.68 -16.31
N GLU A 82 12.19 -17.50 -15.55
CA GLU A 82 10.73 -17.60 -15.55
C GLU A 82 10.04 -16.54 -14.68
N LEU A 83 10.77 -15.95 -13.73
CA LEU A 83 10.29 -14.93 -12.80
C LEU A 83 11.11 -13.64 -12.94
N PRO A 84 10.85 -12.86 -14.01
CA PRO A 84 11.52 -11.59 -14.23
C PRO A 84 11.09 -10.55 -13.19
N LEU A 85 11.91 -9.50 -13.04
CA LEU A 85 11.60 -8.39 -12.16
C LEU A 85 10.28 -7.71 -12.53
N SER A 86 9.50 -7.39 -11.49
CA SER A 86 8.38 -6.46 -11.60
C SER A 86 8.89 -5.03 -11.43
N PRO A 87 8.38 -4.05 -12.20
CA PRO A 87 8.69 -2.65 -11.99
C PRO A 87 7.94 -2.14 -10.74
N LEU A 88 8.67 -1.75 -9.71
CA LEU A 88 8.16 -1.43 -8.39
C LEU A 88 8.73 -0.12 -7.85
N HIS A 89 7.92 0.53 -7.02
CA HIS A 89 8.35 1.47 -5.98
C HIS A 89 7.84 1.01 -4.61
N TRP A 90 8.38 1.57 -3.53
CA TRP A 90 8.09 1.06 -2.19
C TRP A 90 7.63 2.13 -1.24
N MET A 91 6.68 1.77 -0.38
CA MET A 91 6.34 2.53 0.81
C MET A 91 6.92 1.79 2.03
N ILE A 92 7.63 2.51 2.90
CA ILE A 92 8.16 1.99 4.17
C ILE A 92 7.55 2.83 5.28
N SER A 93 7.04 2.20 6.34
CA SER A 93 6.38 2.92 7.45
C SER A 93 6.62 2.24 8.79
N ASP A 94 6.78 3.04 9.83
CA ASP A 94 6.73 2.62 11.23
C ASP A 94 5.61 3.37 11.96
N GLN A 95 5.59 3.33 13.29
CA GLN A 95 4.56 4.02 14.10
C GLN A 95 4.54 5.54 13.96
N ARG A 96 5.59 6.16 13.40
CA ARG A 96 5.79 7.61 13.40
C ARG A 96 5.84 8.16 11.99
N ASP A 97 6.64 7.52 11.15
CA ASP A 97 7.06 8.06 9.87
C ASP A 97 6.67 7.12 8.72
N SER A 98 6.53 7.73 7.54
CA SER A 98 6.32 7.00 6.29
C SER A 98 7.17 7.63 5.20
N ILE A 99 7.81 6.79 4.40
CA ILE A 99 8.62 7.21 3.25
C ILE A 99 8.24 6.44 2.00
N VAL A 100 8.55 7.05 0.86
CA VAL A 100 8.47 6.41 -0.46
C VAL A 100 9.87 6.33 -1.07
N VAL A 101 10.20 5.17 -1.62
CA VAL A 101 11.47 4.89 -2.29
C VAL A 101 11.20 4.58 -3.75
N GLU A 102 11.74 5.41 -4.65
CA GLU A 102 11.62 5.27 -6.10
C GLU A 102 13.00 5.22 -6.74
N SER A 103 13.31 4.15 -7.48
CA SER A 103 14.49 4.09 -8.34
C SER A 103 14.08 4.42 -9.77
N THR A 104 14.51 5.57 -10.28
CA THR A 104 14.23 6.01 -11.66
C THR A 104 15.53 6.18 -12.44
N LYS A 105 15.44 6.57 -13.72
CA LYS A 105 16.63 6.88 -14.54
C LYS A 105 17.55 7.91 -13.90
N ASP A 106 17.01 8.85 -13.13
CA ASP A 106 17.76 9.87 -12.40
C ASP A 106 18.50 9.33 -11.16
N GLY A 107 18.15 8.12 -10.71
CA GLY A 107 18.69 7.48 -9.52
C GLY A 107 17.62 7.14 -8.48
N LEU A 108 18.08 6.69 -7.32
CA LEU A 108 17.24 6.39 -6.16
C LEU A 108 16.83 7.69 -5.47
N LYS A 109 15.53 7.88 -5.25
CA LYS A 109 14.94 9.00 -4.51
C LYS A 109 14.17 8.46 -3.32
N VAL A 110 14.37 9.09 -2.16
CA VAL A 110 13.63 8.81 -0.92
C VAL A 110 12.84 10.06 -0.56
N PHE A 111 11.53 9.91 -0.43
CA PHE A 111 10.60 11.01 -0.15
C PHE A 111 9.95 10.84 1.22
N GLU A 112 9.76 11.95 1.94
CA GLU A 112 8.81 12.00 3.06
C GLU A 112 7.40 11.76 2.56
N ASN A 113 6.62 10.92 3.25
CA ASN A 113 5.22 10.67 2.91
C ASN A 113 4.28 11.16 4.02
N PRO A 114 4.00 12.48 4.10
CA PRO A 114 3.16 13.04 5.15
C PRO A 114 1.69 12.60 5.05
N VAL A 115 1.25 12.13 3.87
CA VAL A 115 -0.11 11.62 3.66
C VAL A 115 -0.24 10.13 3.98
N GLY A 116 0.87 9.39 4.06
CA GLY A 116 0.88 7.95 4.32
C GLY A 116 0.07 7.14 3.31
N VAL A 117 0.17 7.50 2.03
CA VAL A 117 -0.51 6.83 0.90
C VAL A 117 0.49 6.67 -0.24
N LEU A 118 0.42 5.56 -0.96
CA LEU A 118 1.13 5.33 -2.22
C LEU A 118 0.22 4.55 -3.16
N THR A 119 0.33 4.77 -4.47
CA THR A 119 -0.41 4.01 -5.48
C THR A 119 0.54 3.43 -6.53
N ASN A 120 0.60 4.01 -7.72
CA ASN A 120 1.44 3.57 -8.84
C ASN A 120 1.98 4.85 -9.51
N ASN A 121 2.18 4.80 -10.82
CA ASN A 121 2.57 5.97 -11.63
C ASN A 121 1.65 7.19 -11.45
N PRO A 122 2.16 8.42 -11.67
CA PRO A 122 3.57 8.77 -11.91
C PRO A 122 4.36 8.83 -10.60
N THR A 123 5.55 9.46 -10.61
CA THR A 123 6.42 9.63 -9.45
C THR A 123 5.71 10.31 -8.27
N PHE A 124 6.18 10.00 -7.06
CA PHE A 124 5.54 10.45 -5.82
C PHE A 124 5.48 11.97 -5.65
N ASP A 125 6.48 12.71 -6.13
CA ASP A 125 6.49 14.18 -6.11
C ASP A 125 5.33 14.78 -6.93
N TYR A 126 5.00 14.19 -8.08
CA TYR A 126 3.83 14.57 -8.86
C TYR A 126 2.54 14.25 -8.10
N GLN A 127 2.43 13.05 -7.51
CA GLN A 127 1.25 12.65 -6.74
C GLN A 127 0.96 13.65 -5.61
N MET A 128 2.00 14.04 -4.88
CA MET A 128 1.92 15.07 -3.84
C MET A 128 1.57 16.45 -4.40
N PHE A 129 2.19 16.87 -5.50
CA PHE A 129 1.88 18.17 -6.13
C PHE A 129 0.43 18.23 -6.62
N ASN A 130 -0.10 17.12 -7.14
CA ASN A 130 -1.47 17.01 -7.65
C ASN A 130 -2.53 17.26 -6.55
N LEU A 131 -2.23 16.96 -5.28
CA LEU A 131 -3.14 17.23 -4.16
C LEU A 131 -3.49 18.72 -4.03
N ASN A 132 -2.64 19.64 -4.50
CA ASN A 132 -2.94 21.08 -4.50
C ASN A 132 -4.21 21.43 -5.28
N ASN A 133 -4.55 20.67 -6.32
CA ASN A 133 -5.77 20.88 -7.09
C ASN A 133 -7.05 20.61 -6.26
N TYR A 134 -6.92 19.84 -5.17
CA TYR A 134 -8.04 19.37 -4.35
C TYR A 134 -8.11 20.06 -2.99
N MET A 135 -7.35 21.14 -2.76
CA MET A 135 -7.35 21.87 -1.48
C MET A 135 -8.71 22.43 -1.07
N HIS A 136 -9.64 22.55 -2.03
CA HIS A 136 -11.00 23.05 -1.82
C HIS A 136 -11.98 21.96 -1.34
N LEU A 137 -11.62 20.67 -1.43
CA LEU A 137 -12.48 19.59 -0.97
C LEU A 137 -12.64 19.64 0.55
N SER A 138 -13.85 19.34 1.01
CA SER A 138 -14.19 19.36 2.44
C SER A 138 -15.14 18.22 2.81
N LYS A 139 -15.00 17.71 4.04
CA LYS A 139 -15.99 16.83 4.66
C LYS A 139 -17.24 17.59 5.14
N GLU A 140 -17.12 18.91 5.29
CA GLU A 140 -18.21 19.78 5.74
C GLU A 140 -19.10 20.21 4.58
N PRO A 141 -20.36 20.59 4.83
CA PRO A 141 -21.22 21.15 3.79
C PRO A 141 -20.64 22.44 3.18
N PRO A 142 -20.77 22.64 1.85
CA PRO A 142 -20.20 23.81 1.20
C PRO A 142 -20.98 25.09 1.54
N ALA A 143 -20.26 26.20 1.60
CA ALA A 143 -20.86 27.53 1.56
C ALA A 143 -21.09 27.97 0.11
N ASN A 144 -22.13 28.76 -0.15
CA ASN A 144 -22.33 29.35 -1.47
C ASN A 144 -21.30 30.45 -1.74
N THR A 145 -20.27 30.11 -2.51
CA THR A 145 -19.21 31.04 -2.97
C THR A 145 -19.31 31.35 -4.46
N PHE A 146 -20.37 30.89 -5.13
CA PHE A 146 -20.53 31.05 -6.59
C PHE A 146 -20.89 32.49 -6.96
N ALA A 147 -21.96 33.04 -6.38
CA ALA A 147 -22.36 34.43 -6.52
C ALA A 147 -23.28 34.83 -5.36
N ALA A 148 -23.19 36.08 -4.88
CA ALA A 148 -23.98 36.54 -3.73
C ALA A 148 -25.47 36.74 -4.07
N GLU A 149 -25.77 37.02 -5.34
CA GLU A 149 -27.12 37.30 -5.84
C GLU A 149 -27.92 36.04 -6.16
N LEU A 150 -27.28 34.87 -6.16
CA LEU A 150 -27.91 33.60 -6.47
C LEU A 150 -28.07 32.77 -5.19
N GLU A 151 -29.30 32.49 -4.80
CA GLU A 151 -29.60 31.63 -3.65
C GLU A 151 -29.44 30.15 -4.05
N LEU A 152 -28.26 29.59 -3.78
CA LEU A 152 -27.97 28.17 -3.98
C LEU A 152 -28.11 27.41 -2.66
N GLU A 153 -28.93 26.36 -2.68
CA GLU A 153 -29.20 25.51 -1.53
C GLU A 153 -28.46 24.17 -1.60
N GLN A 154 -28.11 23.63 -0.43
CA GLN A 154 -27.56 22.29 -0.32
C GLN A 154 -28.69 21.26 -0.49
N TYR A 155 -28.65 20.47 -1.56
CA TYR A 155 -29.67 19.46 -1.83
C TYR A 155 -29.27 18.04 -1.38
N SER A 156 -28.01 17.82 -0.98
CA SER A 156 -27.49 16.52 -0.55
C SER A 156 -26.44 16.67 0.54
N ARG A 157 -26.23 15.61 1.32
CA ARG A 157 -25.02 15.46 2.16
C ARG A 157 -23.82 15.09 1.29
N GLY A 158 -22.62 15.38 1.78
CA GLY A 158 -21.37 15.07 1.08
C GLY A 158 -21.01 16.03 -0.06
N MET A 159 -21.77 17.11 -0.25
CA MET A 159 -21.52 18.07 -1.33
C MET A 159 -20.18 18.81 -1.21
N GLY A 160 -19.56 18.85 -0.02
CA GLY A 160 -18.27 19.50 0.20
C GLY A 160 -17.09 18.85 -0.53
N ALA A 161 -17.23 17.57 -0.91
CA ALA A 161 -16.22 16.82 -1.63
C ALA A 161 -16.58 16.62 -3.12
N ILE A 162 -17.56 17.36 -3.65
CA ILE A 162 -17.83 17.36 -5.10
C ILE A 162 -16.56 17.83 -5.82
N GLY A 163 -16.07 17.01 -6.74
CA GLY A 163 -14.76 17.17 -7.39
C GLY A 163 -13.74 16.11 -7.00
N LEU A 164 -14.00 15.33 -5.94
CA LEU A 164 -13.18 14.15 -5.62
C LEU A 164 -13.27 13.12 -6.77
N PRO A 165 -12.13 12.66 -7.33
CA PRO A 165 -12.15 11.78 -8.48
C PRO A 165 -12.63 10.37 -8.09
N GLY A 166 -13.41 9.74 -8.98
CA GLY A 166 -14.07 8.46 -8.73
C GLY A 166 -13.64 7.32 -9.64
N ASP A 167 -12.74 7.57 -10.59
CA ASP A 167 -12.18 6.54 -11.48
C ASP A 167 -11.05 5.73 -10.81
N LEU A 168 -10.64 4.64 -11.46
CA LEU A 168 -9.68 3.67 -10.92
C LEU A 168 -8.21 3.95 -11.33
N SER A 169 -7.93 5.10 -11.96
CA SER A 169 -6.55 5.47 -12.28
C SER A 169 -5.72 5.69 -11.01
N SER A 170 -4.40 5.53 -11.15
CA SER A 170 -3.46 5.67 -10.04
C SER A 170 -3.54 7.03 -9.34
N ALA A 171 -3.60 8.14 -10.09
CA ALA A 171 -3.69 9.48 -9.53
C ALA A 171 -5.04 9.75 -8.85
N SER A 172 -6.15 9.27 -9.43
CA SER A 172 -7.47 9.38 -8.83
C SER A 172 -7.58 8.59 -7.53
N ARG A 173 -7.07 7.35 -7.52
CA ARG A 173 -6.98 6.53 -6.30
C ARG A 173 -6.09 7.18 -5.24
N PHE A 174 -4.97 7.79 -5.62
CA PHE A 174 -4.10 8.49 -4.67
C PHE A 174 -4.84 9.63 -3.97
N VAL A 175 -5.51 10.50 -4.73
CA VAL A 175 -6.30 11.62 -4.20
C VAL A 175 -7.43 11.11 -3.31
N LYS A 176 -8.19 10.10 -3.77
CA LYS A 176 -9.33 9.55 -3.04
C LYS A 176 -8.90 8.87 -1.73
N ALA A 177 -7.85 8.05 -1.75
CA ALA A 177 -7.30 7.41 -0.56
C ALA A 177 -6.75 8.45 0.42
N ALA A 178 -6.00 9.45 -0.04
CA ALA A 178 -5.48 10.52 0.80
C ALA A 178 -6.61 11.32 1.46
N PHE A 179 -7.61 11.77 0.69
CA PHE A 179 -8.75 12.50 1.25
C PHE A 179 -9.54 11.64 2.25
N THR A 180 -9.82 10.38 1.91
CA THR A 180 -10.58 9.45 2.76
C THR A 180 -9.83 9.16 4.05
N LYS A 181 -8.53 8.87 3.99
CA LYS A 181 -7.68 8.63 5.16
C LYS A 181 -7.61 9.85 6.07
N MET A 182 -7.29 11.02 5.52
CA MET A 182 -7.04 12.25 6.29
C MET A 182 -8.31 12.82 6.94
N ASN A 183 -9.50 12.38 6.52
CA ASN A 183 -10.78 12.77 7.10
C ASN A 183 -11.51 11.65 7.85
N SER A 184 -10.94 10.44 7.87
CA SER A 184 -11.47 9.30 8.61
C SER A 184 -11.31 9.46 10.12
N VAL A 185 -12.24 8.87 10.87
CA VAL A 185 -12.20 8.80 12.34
C VAL A 185 -12.61 7.38 12.72
N SER A 186 -11.90 6.76 13.66
CA SER A 186 -12.26 5.49 14.28
C SER A 186 -12.28 5.66 15.80
N GLY A 187 -12.87 4.70 16.51
CA GLY A 187 -12.59 4.50 17.92
C GLY A 187 -11.18 3.93 18.14
N ASP A 188 -10.81 3.73 19.41
CA ASP A 188 -9.47 3.27 19.81
C ASP A 188 -9.35 1.74 19.90
N SER A 189 -10.43 0.98 19.68
CA SER A 189 -10.37 -0.47 19.70
C SER A 189 -9.72 -1.03 18.43
N GLU A 190 -9.08 -2.19 18.55
CA GLU A 190 -8.54 -2.93 17.41
C GLU A 190 -9.60 -3.13 16.32
N SER A 191 -10.80 -3.58 16.73
CA SER A 191 -11.89 -3.90 15.80
C SER A 191 -12.37 -2.69 15.03
N GLU A 192 -12.49 -1.53 15.68
CA GLU A 192 -12.90 -0.28 15.01
C GLU A 192 -11.80 0.24 14.10
N SER A 193 -10.54 0.17 14.54
CA SER A 193 -9.38 0.65 13.79
C SER A 193 -9.16 -0.14 12.51
N ILE A 194 -9.16 -1.48 12.59
CA ILE A 194 -9.03 -2.34 11.40
C ILE A 194 -10.22 -2.16 10.47
N SER A 195 -11.44 -2.02 11.01
CA SER A 195 -12.64 -1.80 10.20
C SER A 195 -12.53 -0.50 9.41
N GLN A 196 -12.07 0.59 10.05
CA GLN A 196 -11.86 1.87 9.36
C GLN A 196 -10.77 1.76 8.29
N PHE A 197 -9.68 1.05 8.57
CA PHE A 197 -8.61 0.81 7.60
C PHE A 197 -9.11 0.12 6.34
N PHE A 198 -9.89 -0.96 6.49
CA PHE A 198 -10.48 -1.66 5.34
C PHE A 198 -11.54 -0.80 4.61
N HIS A 199 -12.28 0.07 5.30
CA HIS A 199 -13.16 1.04 4.62
C HIS A 199 -12.39 2.08 3.79
N ILE A 200 -11.23 2.52 4.26
CA ILE A 200 -10.36 3.43 3.49
C ILE A 200 -9.87 2.73 2.23
N LEU A 201 -9.33 1.51 2.33
CA LEU A 201 -8.89 0.74 1.17
C LEU A 201 -10.05 0.41 0.21
N GLY A 202 -11.22 0.05 0.75
CA GLY A 202 -12.43 -0.22 -0.04
C GLY A 202 -12.89 0.99 -0.86
N SER A 203 -12.52 2.21 -0.47
CA SER A 203 -12.84 3.41 -1.27
C SER A 203 -12.12 3.45 -2.63
N VAL A 204 -11.02 2.70 -2.78
CA VAL A 204 -10.16 2.68 -3.97
C VAL A 204 -9.92 1.27 -4.52
N GLU A 205 -10.67 0.27 -4.05
CA GLU A 205 -10.59 -1.09 -4.57
C GLU A 205 -11.05 -1.16 -6.03
N GLN A 206 -10.51 -2.11 -6.79
CA GLN A 206 -10.86 -2.32 -8.19
C GLN A 206 -11.82 -3.50 -8.33
N GLN A 207 -13.01 -3.22 -8.85
CA GLN A 207 -14.05 -4.22 -9.07
C GLN A 207 -13.87 -4.91 -10.43
N ARG A 208 -14.03 -6.23 -10.47
CA ARG A 208 -13.98 -7.04 -11.70
C ARG A 208 -14.96 -6.47 -12.72
N GLY A 209 -14.46 -6.17 -13.92
CA GLY A 209 -15.24 -5.55 -15.00
C GLY A 209 -14.98 -4.06 -15.21
N CYS A 210 -14.44 -3.35 -14.22
CA CYS A 210 -14.22 -1.89 -14.31
C CYS A 210 -12.90 -1.49 -14.98
N VAL A 211 -11.90 -2.37 -14.99
CA VAL A 211 -10.60 -2.15 -15.65
C VAL A 211 -10.28 -3.36 -16.52
N HIS A 212 -10.37 -3.22 -17.84
CA HIS A 212 -10.11 -4.30 -18.80
C HIS A 212 -8.67 -4.25 -19.30
N LEU A 213 -7.97 -5.38 -19.22
CA LEU A 213 -6.55 -5.53 -19.57
C LEU A 213 -6.34 -6.13 -20.97
N GLY A 214 -7.42 -6.42 -21.71
CA GLY A 214 -7.37 -7.20 -22.95
C GLY A 214 -7.66 -8.68 -22.72
N GLU A 215 -8.06 -9.40 -23.77
CA GLU A 215 -8.29 -10.86 -23.74
C GLU A 215 -9.18 -11.34 -22.57
N ASP A 216 -10.29 -10.63 -22.30
CA ASP A 216 -11.24 -10.91 -21.20
C ASP A 216 -10.62 -10.91 -19.78
N LYS A 217 -9.43 -10.32 -19.62
CA LYS A 217 -8.77 -10.13 -18.32
C LYS A 217 -9.14 -8.78 -17.72
N TYR A 218 -9.30 -8.77 -16.40
CA TYR A 218 -9.65 -7.57 -15.65
C TYR A 218 -8.70 -7.37 -14.48
N GLU A 219 -8.31 -6.13 -14.23
CA GLU A 219 -7.61 -5.78 -13.01
C GLU A 219 -8.60 -5.76 -11.84
N ILE A 220 -8.21 -6.37 -10.72
CA ILE A 220 -9.01 -6.46 -9.51
C ILE A 220 -8.12 -6.25 -8.29
N THR A 221 -8.72 -5.82 -7.19
CA THR A 221 -8.08 -5.90 -5.87
C THR A 221 -8.08 -7.36 -5.41
N ILE A 222 -7.01 -8.10 -5.68
CA ILE A 222 -6.89 -9.54 -5.35
C ILE A 222 -7.04 -9.80 -3.85
N TYR A 223 -6.40 -8.96 -3.04
CA TYR A 223 -6.51 -8.94 -1.59
C TYR A 223 -6.33 -7.51 -1.06
N SER A 224 -6.70 -7.30 0.19
CA SER A 224 -6.38 -6.09 0.96
C SER A 224 -5.75 -6.53 2.28
N SER A 225 -4.65 -5.90 2.69
CA SER A 225 -3.94 -6.20 3.93
C SER A 225 -3.92 -4.99 4.87
N CYS A 226 -3.88 -5.28 6.18
CA CYS A 226 -3.73 -4.30 7.24
C CYS A 226 -2.80 -4.89 8.30
N CYS A 227 -1.72 -4.18 8.64
CA CYS A 227 -0.77 -4.64 9.64
C CYS A 227 -0.93 -3.84 10.93
N ASN A 228 -1.20 -4.50 12.04
CA ASN A 228 -0.98 -3.89 13.35
C ASN A 228 0.50 -4.04 13.72
N MET A 229 1.26 -2.96 13.51
CA MET A 229 2.70 -2.90 13.73
C MET A 229 3.10 -3.01 15.21
N ASP A 230 2.22 -2.65 16.14
CA ASP A 230 2.50 -2.75 17.58
C ASP A 230 2.30 -4.17 18.11
N LYS A 231 1.43 -4.94 17.47
CA LYS A 231 1.07 -6.30 17.88
C LYS A 231 1.65 -7.40 16.99
N GLY A 232 2.26 -7.06 15.86
CA GLY A 232 2.76 -8.06 14.90
C GLY A 232 1.64 -8.90 14.27
N ILE A 233 0.44 -8.32 14.11
CA ILE A 233 -0.72 -9.02 13.55
C ILE A 233 -0.94 -8.55 12.11
N TYR A 234 -0.97 -9.52 11.19
CA TYR A 234 -1.24 -9.32 9.78
C TYR A 234 -2.69 -9.71 9.49
N TYR A 235 -3.52 -8.72 9.15
CA TYR A 235 -4.91 -8.90 8.76
C TYR A 235 -5.05 -8.86 7.24
N TYR A 236 -5.96 -9.65 6.68
CA TYR A 236 -6.29 -9.56 5.26
C TYR A 236 -7.73 -9.97 4.93
N THR A 237 -8.23 -9.47 3.80
CA THR A 237 -9.38 -10.01 3.07
C THR A 237 -8.94 -10.37 1.65
N THR A 238 -9.68 -11.24 0.96
CA THR A 238 -9.47 -11.52 -0.47
C THR A 238 -10.68 -11.08 -1.28
N TYR A 239 -10.53 -10.96 -2.60
CA TYR A 239 -11.63 -10.54 -3.48
C TYR A 239 -12.90 -11.40 -3.32
N GLU A 240 -12.74 -12.70 -3.08
CA GLU A 240 -13.85 -13.66 -2.94
C GLU A 240 -14.18 -14.01 -1.48
N ASN A 241 -13.47 -13.43 -0.51
CA ASN A 241 -13.76 -13.58 0.91
C ASN A 241 -13.54 -12.25 1.66
N ASN A 242 -14.64 -11.57 1.98
CA ASN A 242 -14.61 -10.31 2.71
C ASN A 242 -14.53 -10.46 4.25
N GLN A 243 -14.45 -11.67 4.79
CA GLN A 243 -14.17 -11.87 6.21
C GLN A 243 -12.69 -11.55 6.49
N ILE A 244 -12.43 -10.63 7.43
CA ILE A 244 -11.08 -10.32 7.89
C ILE A 244 -10.47 -11.57 8.54
N THR A 245 -9.38 -12.06 7.95
CA THR A 245 -8.53 -13.12 8.49
C THR A 245 -7.31 -12.50 9.17
N ALA A 246 -6.81 -13.11 10.24
CA ALA A 246 -5.68 -12.60 11.01
C ALA A 246 -4.62 -13.68 11.23
N VAL A 247 -3.35 -13.32 11.10
CA VAL A 247 -2.21 -14.15 11.51
C VAL A 247 -1.33 -13.31 12.44
N ASP A 248 -1.04 -13.86 13.62
CA ASP A 248 -0.25 -13.19 14.66
C ASP A 248 1.13 -13.83 14.70
N MET A 249 2.16 -13.07 14.33
CA MET A 249 3.52 -13.62 14.22
C MET A 249 4.08 -14.08 15.56
N TYR A 250 3.61 -13.54 16.68
CA TYR A 250 4.05 -13.93 18.03
C TYR A 250 3.40 -15.21 18.53
N LYS A 251 2.49 -15.80 17.75
CA LYS A 251 2.00 -17.17 17.97
C LYS A 251 2.90 -18.23 17.34
N GLU A 252 3.90 -17.83 16.55
CA GLU A 252 4.91 -18.70 15.96
C GLU A 252 6.24 -18.64 16.72
N ASN A 253 7.10 -19.63 16.46
CA ASN A 253 8.48 -19.58 16.93
C ASN A 253 9.32 -18.68 16.01
N LEU A 254 9.57 -17.45 16.45
CA LEU A 254 10.38 -16.47 15.70
C LEU A 254 11.87 -16.84 15.61
N ASP A 255 12.37 -17.71 16.49
CA ASP A 255 13.73 -18.27 16.44
C ASP A 255 13.80 -19.54 15.57
N GLY A 256 12.74 -19.84 14.80
CA GLY A 256 12.69 -20.95 13.87
C GLY A 256 13.64 -20.76 12.67
N ASN A 257 13.92 -21.87 11.96
CA ASN A 257 14.81 -21.90 10.79
C ASN A 257 14.09 -22.34 9.51
N THR A 258 12.75 -22.32 9.50
CA THR A 258 11.92 -22.71 8.36
C THR A 258 10.85 -21.66 8.12
N ILE A 259 10.42 -21.53 6.86
CA ILE A 259 9.32 -20.66 6.49
C ILE A 259 8.00 -21.31 6.92
N ILE A 260 7.17 -20.52 7.59
CA ILE A 260 5.81 -20.90 7.95
C ILE A 260 4.87 -20.22 6.95
N SER A 261 4.07 -21.00 6.24
CA SER A 261 3.16 -20.49 5.21
C SER A 261 1.71 -20.84 5.54
N TYR A 262 0.83 -19.86 5.34
CA TYR A 262 -0.60 -19.97 5.52
C TYR A 262 -1.30 -19.77 4.18
N PRO A 263 -2.03 -20.78 3.66
CA PRO A 263 -2.81 -20.60 2.44
C PRO A 263 -3.85 -19.49 2.58
N LEU A 264 -4.08 -18.75 1.49
CA LEU A 264 -5.11 -17.70 1.46
C LEU A 264 -6.52 -18.27 1.62
N MET A 265 -7.30 -17.65 2.50
CA MET A 265 -8.74 -17.89 2.61
C MET A 265 -9.48 -17.18 1.45
N LYS A 266 -9.70 -17.91 0.35
CA LYS A 266 -10.35 -17.39 -0.87
C LYS A 266 -11.86 -17.57 -0.90
N GLU A 267 -12.38 -18.61 -0.26
CA GLU A 267 -13.82 -18.86 -0.24
C GLU A 267 -14.53 -17.99 0.80
N GLN A 268 -15.65 -17.40 0.40
CA GLN A 268 -16.47 -16.53 1.26
C GLN A 268 -16.89 -17.26 2.54
N GLN A 269 -16.46 -16.72 3.68
CA GLN A 269 -16.88 -17.23 4.98
C GLN A 269 -18.21 -16.56 5.38
N ILE A 270 -19.27 -17.38 5.54
CA ILE A 270 -20.63 -16.91 5.84
C ILE A 270 -21.06 -17.43 7.21
N ASN A 271 -21.41 -16.51 8.12
CA ASN A 271 -21.98 -16.84 9.42
C ASN A 271 -23.51 -16.97 9.34
N TYR A 272 -24.03 -18.19 9.17
CA TYR A 272 -25.47 -18.47 9.19
C TYR A 272 -26.03 -18.27 10.61
N ARG A 273 -27.00 -17.36 10.75
CA ARG A 273 -27.56 -16.95 12.07
C ARG A 273 -28.84 -17.70 12.45
N ASN A 274 -29.27 -18.65 11.63
CA ASN A 274 -30.45 -19.46 11.82
C ASN A 274 -30.19 -20.87 11.29
N TYR A 275 -31.07 -21.78 11.69
CA TYR A 275 -31.19 -23.13 11.16
C TYR A 275 -32.35 -23.19 10.17
#